data_AF-A0A950WTN3-F1
#
_entry.id   AF-A0A950WTN3-F1
#
_cell.length_a   1.000
_cell.length_b   1.000
_cell.length_c   1.000
_cell.angle_alpha   90.00
_cell.angle_beta   90.00
_cell.angle_gamma   90.00
#
_symmetry.space_group_name_H-M   'P 1'
#
loop_
_entity.id
_entity.type
_entity.pdbx_description
1 polymer ?
#
loop_
_entity_poly.entity_id
_entity_poly.type
_entity_poly.pdbx_seq_one_letter_code
_entity_poly.pdbx_strand_id
1 'polypeptide(L)'
;MAAGELPPYGEPGDLSKVAAFHRSVSVRGITPMDVEMPLQPQQDLPGALYKGLREANRLGLVQVTEAGMTDWAYFDALRVLRDRGDLPVRFRVFVASGLADPKKLEHEGDERLEIEGVKFYADGWLGPRTCALCAPFTDSDDGDDGILFLDALTLSRRAEPFASRGWKIATHAIGDRAIEAVLDAYENVYGAECAAAAPRIEHAQVLAPHLMERMAHLGVVACIQPGFAHSDAASARAGLGPARMEHAYQWDQLLDAGVRVITGSDYPIEALSPLDGLQKLADQLDLDTALALMTDAACGTTVLSADPHDAPFHEIEVEETLPA
;
A
#
# COMPACT_ATOMS: atom_id res chain seq x y z
N MET A 1 -17.65 -17.67 -3.10
CA MET A 1 -16.27 -17.40 -3.57
C MET A 1 -16.09 -18.05 -4.92
N ALA A 2 -15.98 -17.28 -5.99
CA ALA A 2 -15.35 -17.76 -7.21
C ALA A 2 -13.86 -17.47 -7.03
N ALA A 3 -13.04 -18.52 -6.98
CA ALA A 3 -11.60 -18.40 -6.97
C ALA A 3 -11.16 -17.74 -8.27
N GLY A 4 -10.98 -16.42 -8.25
CA GLY A 4 -10.15 -15.75 -9.24
C GLY A 4 -8.73 -16.25 -9.03
N GLU A 5 -8.11 -16.74 -10.10
CA GLU A 5 -6.69 -17.05 -10.08
C GLU A 5 -5.93 -15.83 -9.53
N LEU A 6 -5.08 -16.11 -8.55
CA LEU A 6 -4.29 -15.12 -7.84
C LEU A 6 -3.37 -14.36 -8.82
N PRO A 7 -2.92 -13.14 -8.46
CA PRO A 7 -1.84 -12.46 -9.19
C PRO A 7 -0.61 -13.38 -9.38
N PRO A 8 0.34 -13.07 -10.29
CA PRO A 8 1.47 -13.94 -10.66
C PRO A 8 2.38 -14.37 -9.51
N TYR A 9 2.12 -13.85 -8.30
CA TYR A 9 2.68 -14.28 -7.03
C TYR A 9 2.25 -15.70 -6.60
N GLY A 10 1.28 -16.34 -7.26
CA GLY A 10 0.78 -17.66 -6.87
C GLY A 10 -0.07 -17.61 -5.59
N GLU A 11 -0.35 -18.76 -4.97
CA GLU A 11 -0.94 -18.78 -3.62
C GLU A 11 -0.06 -17.96 -2.68
N PRO A 12 -0.63 -17.04 -1.86
CA PRO A 12 0.11 -16.35 -0.81
C PRO A 12 0.71 -17.41 0.11
N GLY A 13 1.97 -17.74 -0.12
CA GLY A 13 2.63 -18.92 0.45
C GLY A 13 3.88 -19.36 -0.29
N ASP A 14 4.01 -19.13 -1.61
CA ASP A 14 5.23 -19.51 -2.35
C ASP A 14 6.17 -18.32 -2.57
N LEU A 15 6.84 -17.92 -1.48
CA LEU A 15 7.83 -16.84 -1.48
C LEU A 15 8.94 -17.05 -2.52
N SER A 16 9.23 -18.29 -2.90
CA SER A 16 10.25 -18.60 -3.91
C SER A 16 9.84 -18.14 -5.31
N LYS A 17 8.55 -18.25 -5.66
CA LYS A 17 8.01 -17.75 -6.93
C LYS A 17 7.99 -16.24 -6.97
N VAL A 18 7.65 -15.58 -5.86
CA VAL A 18 7.72 -14.12 -5.75
C VAL A 18 9.15 -13.64 -5.97
N ALA A 19 10.12 -14.26 -5.30
CA ALA A 19 11.54 -13.95 -5.49
C ALA A 19 11.97 -14.13 -6.96
N ALA A 20 11.62 -15.25 -7.58
CA ALA A 20 11.95 -15.53 -8.97
C ALA A 20 11.32 -14.51 -9.93
N PHE A 21 10.06 -14.14 -9.71
CA PHE A 21 9.37 -13.11 -10.49
C PHE A 21 10.10 -11.76 -10.37
N HIS A 22 10.35 -11.28 -9.15
CA HIS A 22 11.08 -10.02 -8.92
C HIS A 22 12.44 -10.01 -9.61
N ARG A 23 13.24 -11.08 -9.47
CA ARG A 23 14.53 -11.19 -10.17
C ARG A 23 14.37 -11.18 -11.68
N SER A 24 13.38 -11.88 -12.23
CA SER A 24 13.14 -11.92 -13.67
C SER A 24 12.79 -10.54 -14.26
N VAL A 25 12.03 -9.75 -13.51
CA VAL A 25 11.59 -8.40 -13.87
C VAL A 25 12.76 -7.42 -13.77
N SER A 26 13.57 -7.53 -12.71
CA SER A 26 14.79 -6.73 -12.53
C SER A 26 15.81 -6.94 -13.66
N VAL A 27 16.06 -8.19 -14.08
CA VAL A 27 16.95 -8.51 -15.21
C VAL A 27 16.51 -7.85 -16.52
N ARG A 28 15.21 -7.60 -16.68
CA ARG A 28 14.64 -6.93 -17.85
C ARG A 28 14.71 -5.40 -17.76
N GLY A 29 15.19 -4.84 -16.64
CA GLY A 29 15.27 -3.39 -16.42
C GLY A 29 13.90 -2.73 -16.23
N ILE A 30 12.91 -3.48 -15.74
CA ILE A 30 11.56 -3.01 -15.48
C ILE A 30 11.15 -3.31 -14.03
N THR A 31 9.95 -2.87 -13.63
CA THR A 31 9.37 -3.11 -12.31
C THR A 31 8.16 -4.04 -12.39
N PRO A 32 7.67 -4.61 -11.27
CA PRO A 32 6.39 -5.33 -11.24
C PRO A 32 5.21 -4.50 -11.78
N MET A 33 5.21 -3.18 -11.60
CA MET A 33 4.17 -2.28 -12.12
C MET A 33 4.26 -2.07 -13.64
N ASP A 34 5.30 -2.58 -14.29
CA ASP A 34 5.50 -2.55 -15.75
C ASP A 34 5.06 -3.83 -16.46
N VAL A 35 4.69 -4.86 -15.68
CA VAL A 35 4.25 -6.13 -16.25
C VAL A 35 2.77 -6.04 -16.57
N GLU A 36 2.45 -6.14 -17.86
CA GLU A 36 1.05 -6.28 -18.28
C GLU A 36 0.45 -7.56 -17.72
N MET A 37 -0.66 -7.39 -17.01
CA MET A 37 -1.45 -8.46 -16.44
C MET A 37 -2.90 -8.30 -16.90
N PRO A 38 -3.20 -8.63 -18.16
CA PRO A 38 -4.55 -8.49 -18.67
C PRO A 38 -5.49 -9.39 -17.89
N LEU A 39 -6.66 -8.86 -17.61
CA LEU A 39 -7.72 -9.64 -16.99
C LEU A 39 -8.08 -10.84 -17.88
N GLN A 40 -8.28 -11.99 -17.24
CA GLN A 40 -8.98 -13.08 -17.91
C GLN A 40 -10.39 -12.61 -18.27
N PRO A 41 -10.88 -12.86 -19.50
CA PRO A 41 -12.21 -12.43 -19.91
C PRO A 41 -13.28 -12.90 -18.93
N GLN A 42 -13.93 -11.94 -18.26
CA GLN A 42 -15.03 -12.22 -17.35
C GLN A 42 -16.36 -11.92 -18.01
N GLN A 43 -17.34 -12.82 -17.88
CA GLN A 43 -18.68 -12.62 -18.44
C GLN A 43 -19.44 -11.45 -17.80
N ASP A 44 -19.15 -11.12 -16.53
CA ASP A 44 -19.79 -10.03 -15.77
C ASP A 44 -18.81 -9.43 -14.75
N LEU A 45 -17.79 -8.72 -15.25
CA LEU A 45 -16.82 -8.03 -14.39
C LEU A 45 -17.48 -7.00 -13.44
N PRO A 46 -18.45 -6.16 -13.87
CA PRO A 46 -19.15 -5.26 -12.95
C PRO A 46 -19.85 -6.01 -11.82
N GLY A 47 -20.58 -7.09 -12.11
CA GLY A 47 -21.26 -7.88 -11.08
C GLY A 47 -20.30 -8.60 -10.13
N ALA A 48 -19.11 -9.01 -10.60
CA ALA A 48 -18.06 -9.56 -9.76
C ALA A 48 -17.49 -8.50 -8.79
N LEU A 49 -17.15 -7.31 -9.30
CA LEU A 49 -16.68 -6.18 -8.49
C LEU A 49 -17.74 -5.75 -7.47
N TYR A 50 -18.99 -5.64 -7.88
CA TYR A 50 -20.10 -5.28 -6.98
C TYR A 50 -20.20 -6.22 -5.77
N LYS A 51 -20.04 -7.54 -5.98
CA LYS A 51 -20.05 -8.52 -4.87
C LYS A 51 -18.89 -8.29 -3.89
N GLY A 52 -17.68 -8.06 -4.41
CA GLY A 52 -16.50 -7.77 -3.57
C GLY A 52 -16.64 -6.46 -2.80
N LEU A 53 -17.08 -5.39 -3.47
CA LEU A 53 -17.29 -4.07 -2.84
C LEU A 53 -18.44 -4.08 -1.83
N ARG A 54 -19.47 -4.90 -2.04
CA ARG A 54 -20.51 -5.12 -1.03
C ARG A 54 -20.00 -5.82 0.20
N GLU A 55 -19.09 -6.76 0.04
CA GLU A 55 -18.45 -7.41 1.18
C GLU A 55 -17.56 -6.41 1.94
N ALA A 56 -16.77 -5.60 1.23
CA ALA A 56 -16.01 -4.51 1.83
C ALA A 56 -16.92 -3.56 2.64
N ASN A 57 -18.05 -3.14 2.06
CA ASN A 57 -19.03 -2.30 2.74
C ASN A 57 -19.65 -2.98 3.97
N ARG A 58 -19.96 -4.29 3.89
CA ARG A 58 -20.48 -5.08 5.02
C ARG A 58 -19.49 -5.16 6.19
N LEU A 59 -18.19 -5.13 5.89
CA LEU A 59 -17.11 -5.07 6.88
C LEU A 59 -16.86 -3.65 7.43
N GLY A 60 -17.61 -2.65 6.97
CA GLY A 60 -17.48 -1.26 7.44
C GLY A 60 -16.53 -0.39 6.63
N LEU A 61 -15.96 -0.88 5.51
CA LEU A 61 -15.16 -0.03 4.63
C LEU A 61 -16.05 0.98 3.90
N VAL A 62 -15.67 2.25 3.96
CA VAL A 62 -16.37 3.37 3.29
C VAL A 62 -15.63 3.87 2.04
N GLN A 63 -14.34 3.56 1.94
CA GLN A 63 -13.49 3.84 0.78
C GLN A 63 -12.48 2.71 0.58
N VAL A 64 -12.19 2.39 -0.68
CA VAL A 64 -11.09 1.52 -1.09
C VAL A 64 -10.20 2.30 -2.06
N THR A 65 -8.89 2.21 -1.87
CA THR A 65 -7.91 2.72 -2.82
C THR A 65 -7.18 1.54 -3.46
N GLU A 66 -7.46 1.29 -4.75
CA GLU A 66 -6.71 0.36 -5.58
C GLU A 66 -5.32 0.93 -5.87
N ALA A 67 -4.27 0.18 -5.57
CA ALA A 67 -2.90 0.66 -5.54
C ALA A 67 -2.01 -0.03 -6.58
N GLY A 68 -2.33 0.19 -7.86
CA GLY A 68 -1.58 -0.36 -8.99
C GLY A 68 -2.46 -1.07 -10.02
N MET A 69 -3.55 -0.45 -10.45
CA MET A 69 -4.42 -1.03 -11.47
C MET A 69 -3.66 -1.26 -12.79
N THR A 70 -3.67 -2.49 -13.30
CA THR A 70 -2.94 -2.92 -14.50
C THR A 70 -3.81 -3.12 -15.74
N ASP A 71 -5.13 -2.96 -15.65
CA ASP A 71 -6.05 -3.14 -16.77
C ASP A 71 -7.23 -2.15 -16.69
N TRP A 72 -7.45 -1.38 -17.76
CA TRP A 72 -8.55 -0.39 -17.86
C TRP A 72 -9.94 -1.04 -17.80
N ALA A 73 -10.07 -2.32 -18.11
CA ALA A 73 -11.34 -3.03 -17.96
C ALA A 73 -11.86 -3.01 -16.51
N TYR A 74 -10.97 -2.95 -15.50
CA TYR A 74 -11.38 -2.74 -14.10
C TYR A 74 -12.06 -1.38 -13.90
N PHE A 75 -11.43 -0.31 -14.38
CA PHE A 75 -11.99 1.04 -14.25
C PHE A 75 -13.30 1.18 -15.03
N ASP A 76 -13.38 0.64 -16.25
CA ASP A 76 -14.62 0.63 -17.03
C ASP A 76 -15.75 -0.10 -16.32
N ALA A 77 -15.47 -1.23 -15.66
CA ALA A 77 -16.46 -1.94 -14.87
C ALA A 77 -16.91 -1.13 -13.63
N LEU A 78 -15.99 -0.42 -12.96
CA LEU A 78 -16.32 0.49 -11.85
C LEU A 78 -17.17 1.67 -12.33
N ARG A 79 -16.89 2.22 -13.52
CA ARG A 79 -17.72 3.27 -14.16
C ARG A 79 -19.14 2.78 -14.37
N VAL A 80 -19.33 1.56 -14.87
CA VAL A 80 -20.67 0.96 -15.04
C VAL A 80 -21.42 0.89 -13.70
N LEU A 81 -20.76 0.53 -12.59
CA LEU A 81 -21.38 0.50 -11.27
C LEU A 81 -21.70 1.91 -10.74
N ARG A 82 -20.78 2.85 -10.89
CA ARG A 82 -20.98 4.26 -10.54
C ARG A 82 -22.17 4.86 -11.29
N ASP A 83 -22.22 4.69 -12.61
CA ASP A 83 -23.23 5.31 -13.48
C ASP A 83 -24.65 4.75 -13.21
N ARG A 84 -24.75 3.54 -12.63
CA ARG A 84 -26.01 2.96 -12.13
C ARG A 84 -26.41 3.45 -10.74
N GLY A 85 -25.50 4.12 -10.02
CA GLY A 85 -25.68 4.47 -8.61
C GLY A 85 -25.45 3.31 -7.65
N ASP A 86 -24.84 2.21 -8.10
CA ASP A 86 -24.72 0.95 -7.38
C ASP A 86 -23.36 0.74 -6.70
N LEU A 87 -22.42 1.70 -6.81
CA LEU A 87 -21.08 1.55 -6.25
C LEU A 87 -21.15 1.50 -4.71
N PRO A 88 -20.84 0.37 -4.04
CA PRO A 88 -21.12 0.21 -2.60
C PRO A 88 -20.25 1.08 -1.68
N VAL A 89 -19.01 1.34 -2.09
CA VAL A 89 -18.01 2.15 -1.36
C VAL A 89 -17.43 3.22 -2.28
N ARG A 90 -16.82 4.27 -1.74
CA ARG A 90 -15.99 5.17 -2.55
C ARG A 90 -14.79 4.38 -3.09
N PHE A 91 -14.38 4.64 -4.32
CA PHE A 91 -13.29 3.90 -4.94
C PHE A 91 -12.28 4.88 -5.56
N ARG A 92 -11.03 4.75 -5.15
CA ARG A 92 -9.90 5.52 -5.70
C ARG A 92 -8.95 4.59 -6.40
N VAL A 93 -8.34 5.06 -7.48
CA VAL A 93 -7.45 4.23 -8.30
C VAL A 93 -6.12 4.94 -8.49
N PHE A 94 -5.05 4.27 -8.08
CA PHE A 94 -3.72 4.52 -8.59
C PHE A 94 -3.46 3.58 -9.76
N VAL A 95 -3.21 4.14 -10.94
CA VAL A 95 -2.88 3.37 -12.13
C VAL A 95 -1.44 2.88 -12.01
N ALA A 96 -1.17 1.61 -12.34
CA ALA A 96 0.19 1.09 -12.38
C ALA A 96 1.05 1.91 -13.35
N SER A 97 2.29 2.21 -12.97
CA SER A 97 3.19 3.07 -13.76
C SER A 97 3.50 2.55 -15.16
N GLY A 98 3.35 1.25 -15.40
CA GLY A 98 3.50 0.65 -16.73
C GLY A 98 2.30 0.81 -17.64
N LEU A 99 1.09 0.92 -17.07
CA LEU A 99 -0.14 1.18 -17.81
C LEU A 99 -0.35 2.68 -18.04
N ALA A 100 0.08 3.51 -17.09
CA ALA A 100 -0.09 4.95 -17.14
C ALA A 100 0.75 5.58 -18.27
N ASP A 101 0.10 6.31 -19.17
CA ASP A 101 0.77 7.14 -20.19
C ASP A 101 0.57 8.62 -19.80
N PRO A 102 1.63 9.36 -19.44
CA PRO A 102 1.52 10.75 -18.99
C PRO A 102 1.04 11.70 -20.09
N LYS A 103 0.84 11.25 -21.33
CA LYS A 103 0.19 12.04 -22.41
C LYS A 103 -1.29 11.74 -22.57
N LYS A 104 -1.74 10.55 -22.16
CA LYS A 104 -3.12 10.07 -22.36
C LYS A 104 -3.93 9.97 -21.07
N LEU A 105 -3.26 9.90 -19.92
CA LEU A 105 -3.93 9.83 -18.63
C LEU A 105 -4.66 11.15 -18.37
N GLU A 106 -5.99 11.09 -18.30
CA GLU A 106 -6.85 12.23 -18.04
C GLU A 106 -7.47 12.11 -16.65
N HIS A 107 -7.70 13.26 -15.99
CA HIS A 107 -8.44 13.27 -14.75
C HIS A 107 -9.88 12.83 -15.02
N GLU A 108 -10.27 11.72 -14.40
CA GLU A 108 -11.64 11.28 -14.35
C GLU A 108 -11.98 10.95 -12.90
N GLY A 109 -12.99 11.63 -12.36
CA GLY A 109 -13.52 11.25 -11.08
C GLY A 109 -14.58 12.18 -10.52
N ASP A 110 -15.22 11.68 -9.47
CA ASP A 110 -16.14 12.38 -8.60
C ASP A 110 -16.02 11.85 -7.16
N GLU A 111 -16.95 12.24 -6.30
CA GLU A 111 -16.97 11.81 -4.89
C GLU A 111 -17.01 10.27 -4.73
N ARG A 112 -17.53 9.51 -5.71
CA ARG A 112 -17.71 8.06 -5.64
C ARG A 112 -16.59 7.27 -6.30
N LEU A 113 -16.09 7.69 -7.46
CA LEU A 113 -15.03 6.98 -8.18
C LEU A 113 -14.05 8.00 -8.75
N GLU A 114 -12.74 7.82 -8.54
CA GLU A 114 -11.72 8.73 -9.06
C GLU A 114 -10.42 7.99 -9.41
N ILE A 115 -9.82 8.36 -10.55
CA ILE A 115 -8.41 8.10 -10.81
C ILE A 115 -7.63 9.11 -9.97
N GLU A 116 -7.00 8.63 -8.91
CA GLU A 116 -6.36 9.46 -7.91
C GLU A 116 -4.88 9.74 -8.23
N GLY A 117 -4.20 8.79 -8.89
CA GLY A 117 -2.76 8.93 -9.12
C GLY A 117 -2.11 7.78 -9.87
N VAL A 118 -0.78 7.72 -9.73
CA VAL A 118 0.06 6.68 -10.35
C VAL A 118 0.90 5.97 -9.30
N LYS A 119 0.91 4.63 -9.36
CA LYS A 119 1.66 3.75 -8.46
C LYS A 119 2.95 3.28 -9.12
N PHE A 120 4.07 3.53 -8.45
CA PHE A 120 5.40 3.04 -8.79
C PHE A 120 5.86 1.94 -7.82
N TYR A 121 6.97 1.29 -8.14
CA TYR A 121 7.51 0.16 -7.38
C TYR A 121 9.04 0.23 -7.32
N ALA A 122 9.59 0.59 -6.16
CA ALA A 122 11.02 0.86 -6.00
C ALA A 122 11.82 -0.40 -5.67
N ASP A 123 11.29 -1.30 -4.83
CA ASP A 123 11.95 -2.55 -4.41
C ASP A 123 10.96 -3.69 -4.23
N GLY A 124 11.44 -4.89 -3.88
CA GLY A 124 10.58 -6.05 -3.64
C GLY A 124 10.02 -6.15 -2.23
N TRP A 125 9.78 -7.38 -1.78
CA TRP A 125 9.21 -7.70 -0.47
C TRP A 125 10.25 -8.36 0.44
N LEU A 126 10.12 -8.09 1.75
CA LEU A 126 10.97 -8.65 2.79
C LEU A 126 10.86 -10.18 2.85
N GLY A 127 9.63 -10.73 2.84
CA GLY A 127 9.36 -12.17 2.91
C GLY A 127 10.25 -13.00 1.97
N PRO A 128 10.23 -12.71 0.65
CA PRO A 128 11.05 -13.39 -0.36
C PRO A 128 12.50 -12.87 -0.50
N ARG A 129 12.97 -12.00 0.43
CA ARG A 129 14.32 -11.40 0.40
C ARG A 129 14.60 -10.57 -0.85
N THR A 130 13.65 -9.73 -1.24
CA THR A 130 13.78 -8.88 -2.44
C THR A 130 13.58 -7.39 -2.19
N CYS A 131 13.17 -6.97 -0.98
CA CYS A 131 13.23 -5.57 -0.59
C CYS A 131 14.68 -5.09 -0.53
N ALA A 132 14.95 -3.87 -0.97
CA ALA A 132 16.31 -3.37 -1.11
C ALA A 132 16.80 -2.81 0.23
N LEU A 133 17.80 -3.45 0.82
CA LEU A 133 18.39 -3.04 2.09
C LEU A 133 19.74 -2.34 1.90
N CYS A 134 20.14 -1.51 2.87
CA CYS A 134 21.47 -0.88 2.92
C CYS A 134 22.57 -1.87 3.33
N ALA A 135 22.20 -2.99 3.94
CA ALA A 135 23.09 -4.09 4.29
C ALA A 135 22.45 -5.43 3.91
N PRO A 136 23.25 -6.46 3.56
CA PRO A 136 22.73 -7.78 3.19
C PRO A 136 21.76 -8.37 4.21
N PHE A 137 20.85 -9.23 3.78
CA PHE A 137 20.03 -10.02 4.70
C PHE A 137 20.93 -10.89 5.59
N THR A 138 20.53 -11.06 6.85
CA THR A 138 21.30 -11.77 7.88
C THR A 138 21.35 -13.28 7.62
N ASP A 139 20.31 -13.80 6.97
CA ASP A 139 20.17 -15.20 6.59
C ASP A 139 20.65 -15.49 5.15
N SER A 140 21.32 -14.53 4.50
CA SER A 140 21.93 -14.70 3.19
C SER A 140 23.42 -15.04 3.32
N ASP A 141 23.83 -16.15 2.70
CA ASP A 141 25.23 -16.57 2.60
C ASP A 141 25.98 -15.89 1.44
N ASP A 142 25.26 -15.37 0.45
CA ASP A 142 25.78 -14.75 -0.76
C ASP A 142 25.87 -13.21 -0.69
N GLY A 143 25.48 -12.62 0.44
CA GLY A 143 25.51 -11.17 0.64
C GLY A 143 24.41 -10.42 -0.10
N ASP A 144 23.28 -11.08 -0.36
CA ASP A 144 22.12 -10.50 -1.02
C ASP A 144 21.51 -9.38 -0.16
N ASP A 145 21.36 -8.20 -0.74
CA ASP A 145 20.76 -6.99 -0.16
C ASP A 145 19.46 -6.59 -0.87
N GLY A 146 18.87 -7.53 -1.63
CA GLY A 146 17.61 -7.38 -2.33
C GLY A 146 17.73 -6.65 -3.67
N ILE A 147 16.61 -6.10 -4.13
CA ILE A 147 16.48 -5.59 -5.49
C ILE A 147 15.95 -4.16 -5.45
N LEU A 148 16.79 -3.22 -5.87
CA LEU A 148 16.35 -1.86 -6.18
C LEU A 148 15.97 -1.79 -7.67
N PHE A 149 14.68 -1.80 -7.97
CA PHE A 149 14.18 -1.71 -9.34
C PHE A 149 14.32 -0.29 -9.91
N LEU A 150 14.05 0.73 -9.08
CA LEU A 150 14.14 2.13 -9.46
C LEU A 150 15.06 2.87 -8.49
N ASP A 151 16.20 3.34 -9.00
CA ASP A 151 17.02 4.32 -8.28
C ASP A 151 16.34 5.70 -8.29
N ALA A 152 16.86 6.62 -7.48
CA ALA A 152 16.29 7.95 -7.30
C ALA A 152 16.11 8.70 -8.62
N LEU A 153 17.10 8.68 -9.51
CA LEU A 153 17.06 9.40 -10.78
C LEU A 153 16.07 8.77 -11.77
N THR A 154 15.98 7.45 -11.79
CA THR A 154 15.05 6.73 -12.66
C THR A 154 13.62 6.91 -12.20
N LEU A 155 13.36 6.81 -10.89
CA LEU A 155 12.05 7.13 -10.33
C LEU A 155 11.68 8.60 -10.60
N SER A 156 12.59 9.54 -10.37
CA SER A 156 12.35 10.98 -10.64
C SER A 156 11.93 11.22 -12.08
N ARG A 157 12.71 10.71 -13.04
CA ARG A 157 12.41 10.84 -14.49
C ARG A 157 11.08 10.24 -14.89
N ARG A 158 10.66 9.16 -14.22
CA ARG A 158 9.39 8.49 -14.51
C ARG A 158 8.19 9.18 -13.83
N ALA A 159 8.38 9.75 -12.63
CA ALA A 159 7.32 10.37 -11.84
C ALA A 159 7.06 11.84 -12.24
N GLU A 160 8.10 12.60 -12.63
CA GLU A 160 8.01 14.04 -12.97
C GLU A 160 6.91 14.36 -14.02
N PRO A 161 6.73 13.59 -15.12
CA PRO A 161 5.67 13.87 -16.09
C PRO A 161 4.25 13.76 -15.52
N PHE A 162 4.06 12.96 -14.46
CA PHE A 162 2.77 12.83 -13.78
C PHE A 162 2.63 13.90 -12.68
N ALA A 163 3.66 14.09 -11.87
CA ALA A 163 3.70 15.09 -10.81
C ALA A 163 3.48 16.51 -11.36
N SER A 164 4.12 16.88 -12.48
CA SER A 164 3.95 18.19 -13.14
C SER A 164 2.54 18.44 -13.67
N ARG A 165 1.74 17.37 -13.82
CA ARG A 165 0.32 17.42 -14.20
C ARG A 165 -0.62 17.37 -13.00
N GLY A 166 -0.10 17.35 -11.77
CA GLY A 166 -0.89 17.33 -10.54
C GLY A 166 -1.36 15.94 -10.11
N TRP A 167 -0.84 14.87 -10.70
CA TRP A 167 -1.16 13.51 -10.24
C TRP A 167 -0.49 13.21 -8.90
N LYS A 168 -1.23 12.55 -8.00
CA LYS A 168 -0.63 11.99 -6.79
C LYS A 168 0.30 10.83 -7.17
N ILE A 169 1.40 10.71 -6.44
CA ILE A 169 2.38 9.65 -6.64
C ILE A 169 2.41 8.78 -5.39
N ALA A 170 2.27 7.47 -5.61
CA ALA A 170 2.46 6.45 -4.61
C ALA A 170 3.60 5.53 -5.05
N THR A 171 4.46 5.10 -4.14
CA THR A 171 5.58 4.21 -4.48
C THR A 171 5.74 3.13 -3.43
N HIS A 172 5.73 1.87 -3.87
CA HIS A 172 6.12 0.74 -3.02
C HIS A 172 7.59 0.87 -2.63
N ALA A 173 7.87 0.91 -1.32
CA ALA A 173 9.22 0.80 -0.78
C ALA A 173 9.20 0.15 0.61
N ILE A 174 9.84 -1.02 0.74
CA ILE A 174 9.90 -1.78 2.00
C ILE A 174 11.25 -1.61 2.70
N GLY A 175 12.35 -1.79 1.97
CA GLY A 175 13.69 -1.73 2.54
C GLY A 175 14.21 -0.30 2.68
N ASP A 176 15.14 -0.10 3.62
CA ASP A 176 15.73 1.21 3.93
C ASP A 176 16.44 1.85 2.72
N ARG A 177 17.18 1.07 1.93
CA ARG A 177 17.81 1.55 0.67
C ARG A 177 16.79 1.98 -0.37
N ALA A 178 15.65 1.29 -0.45
CA ALA A 178 14.57 1.68 -1.35
C ALA A 178 13.91 2.98 -0.91
N ILE A 179 13.63 3.10 0.39
CA ILE A 179 13.00 4.28 0.97
C ILE A 179 13.91 5.50 0.77
N GLU A 180 15.22 5.38 1.02
CA GLU A 180 16.19 6.45 0.75
C GLU A 180 16.12 6.92 -0.71
N ALA A 181 16.13 5.98 -1.67
CA ALA A 181 16.02 6.31 -3.10
C ALA A 181 14.68 6.98 -3.47
N VAL A 182 13.57 6.59 -2.82
CA VAL A 182 12.26 7.21 -3.04
C VAL A 182 12.20 8.63 -2.47
N LEU A 183 12.77 8.86 -1.28
CA LEU A 183 12.84 10.20 -0.70
C LEU A 183 13.68 11.15 -1.55
N ASP A 184 14.84 10.68 -2.02
CA ASP A 184 15.66 11.44 -2.97
C ASP A 184 14.89 11.74 -4.26
N ALA A 185 14.11 10.78 -4.77
CA ALA A 185 13.29 11.00 -5.97
C ALA A 185 12.20 12.04 -5.75
N TYR A 186 11.50 11.99 -4.62
CA TYR A 186 10.45 12.97 -4.30
C TYR A 186 11.04 14.35 -4.07
N GLU A 187 12.20 14.47 -3.44
CA GLU A 187 12.91 15.74 -3.32
C GLU A 187 13.31 16.30 -4.69
N ASN A 188 13.81 15.47 -5.61
CA ASN A 188 14.13 15.89 -6.98
C ASN A 188 12.90 16.32 -7.78
N VAL A 189 11.76 15.63 -7.62
CA VAL A 189 10.53 15.90 -8.38
C VAL A 189 9.78 17.12 -7.86
N TYR A 190 9.65 17.26 -6.54
CA TYR A 190 8.78 18.26 -5.94
C TYR A 190 9.53 19.43 -5.29
N GLY A 191 10.78 19.22 -4.87
CA GLY A 191 11.55 20.22 -4.12
C GLY A 191 10.76 20.79 -2.93
N ALA A 192 10.61 22.11 -2.89
CA ALA A 192 9.87 22.80 -1.83
C ALA A 192 8.36 22.47 -1.79
N GLU A 193 7.79 21.99 -2.89
CA GLU A 193 6.36 21.66 -2.99
C GLU A 193 6.04 20.23 -2.52
N CYS A 194 7.04 19.46 -2.05
CA CYS A 194 6.86 18.05 -1.67
C CYS A 194 5.77 17.88 -0.60
N ALA A 195 5.79 18.74 0.43
CA ALA A 195 4.81 18.67 1.52
C ALA A 195 3.38 19.00 1.06
N ALA A 196 3.23 19.86 0.06
CA ALA A 196 1.93 20.20 -0.53
C ALA A 196 1.42 19.08 -1.45
N ALA A 197 2.31 18.46 -2.22
CA ALA A 197 2.00 17.31 -3.05
C ALA A 197 1.68 16.05 -2.23
N ALA A 198 2.26 15.94 -1.02
CA ALA A 198 2.09 14.84 -0.08
C ALA A 198 2.21 13.45 -0.75
N PRO A 199 3.30 13.18 -1.49
CA PRO A 199 3.48 11.88 -2.14
C PRO A 199 3.60 10.78 -1.08
N ARG A 200 3.28 9.55 -1.48
CA ARG A 200 3.10 8.44 -0.55
C ARG A 200 4.13 7.34 -0.77
N ILE A 201 4.72 6.87 0.33
CA ILE A 201 5.43 5.60 0.37
C ILE A 201 4.48 4.52 0.90
N GLU A 202 4.27 3.47 0.11
CA GLU A 202 3.56 2.27 0.55
C GLU A 202 4.51 1.36 1.32
N HIS A 203 3.98 0.76 2.38
CA HIS A 203 4.65 -0.11 3.35
C HIS A 203 5.54 0.64 4.34
N ALA A 204 6.60 1.30 3.84
CA ALA A 204 7.54 2.05 4.68
C ALA A 204 8.01 1.21 5.90
N GLN A 205 8.41 -0.03 5.63
CA GLN A 205 8.47 -1.09 6.64
C GLN A 205 9.76 -1.09 7.45
N VAL A 206 10.92 -0.97 6.79
CA VAL A 206 12.24 -0.92 7.41
C VAL A 206 12.74 0.51 7.35
N LEU A 207 12.56 1.24 8.45
CA LEU A 207 12.84 2.67 8.54
C LEU A 207 13.87 2.95 9.63
N ALA A 208 15.08 3.31 9.23
CA ALA A 208 16.02 3.89 10.19
C ALA A 208 15.50 5.28 10.65
N PRO A 209 15.80 5.73 11.89
CA PRO A 209 15.27 6.98 12.43
C PRO A 209 15.47 8.21 11.54
N HIS A 210 16.63 8.33 10.90
CA HIS A 210 16.93 9.45 9.99
C HIS A 210 16.00 9.47 8.74
N LEU A 211 15.48 8.32 8.30
CA LEU A 211 14.53 8.27 7.19
C LEU A 211 13.14 8.75 7.64
N MET A 212 12.73 8.48 8.88
CA MET A 212 11.49 9.00 9.43
C MET A 212 11.53 10.53 9.54
N GLU A 213 12.64 11.08 10.03
CA GLU A 213 12.87 12.53 10.09
C GLU A 213 12.80 13.17 8.69
N ARG A 214 13.41 12.52 7.68
CA ARG A 214 13.34 12.98 6.28
C ARG A 214 11.91 12.92 5.73
N MET A 215 11.17 11.84 6.00
CA MET A 215 9.76 11.71 5.60
C MET A 215 8.92 12.86 6.17
N ALA A 216 9.07 13.15 7.46
CA ALA A 216 8.35 14.22 8.13
C ALA A 216 8.71 15.60 7.55
N HIS A 217 10.01 15.86 7.36
CA HIS A 217 10.50 17.11 6.77
C HIS A 217 9.98 17.35 5.34
N LEU A 218 9.98 16.31 4.50
CA LEU A 218 9.48 16.39 3.13
C LEU A 218 7.94 16.39 3.04
N GLY A 219 7.24 16.06 4.13
CA GLY A 219 5.78 15.90 4.14
C GLY A 219 5.31 14.67 3.36
N VAL A 220 6.15 13.62 3.29
CA VAL A 220 5.82 12.34 2.65
C VAL A 220 4.90 11.55 3.56
N VAL A 221 3.87 10.94 2.97
CA VAL A 221 2.89 10.11 3.70
C VAL A 221 3.36 8.66 3.73
N ALA A 222 3.34 8.04 4.91
CA ALA A 222 3.52 6.60 5.04
C ALA A 222 2.16 5.89 4.97
N CYS A 223 2.03 4.89 4.10
CA CYS A 223 0.87 4.00 4.07
C CYS A 223 1.28 2.62 4.59
N ILE A 224 0.95 2.34 5.84
CA ILE A 224 1.37 1.14 6.56
C ILE A 224 0.30 0.04 6.52
N GLN A 225 0.71 -1.22 6.69
CA GLN A 225 -0.20 -2.36 6.75
C GLN A 225 -0.07 -3.03 8.11
N PRO A 226 -1.03 -2.79 9.05
CA PRO A 226 -1.00 -3.39 10.38
C PRO A 226 -0.78 -4.91 10.40
N GLY A 227 -1.34 -5.59 9.39
CA GLY A 227 -1.17 -7.00 9.13
C GLY A 227 0.28 -7.52 9.10
N PHE A 228 1.16 -6.80 8.41
CA PHE A 228 2.47 -7.30 8.02
C PHE A 228 3.40 -7.51 9.22
N ALA A 229 3.29 -6.66 10.24
CA ALA A 229 4.09 -6.82 11.45
C ALA A 229 3.84 -8.16 12.17
N HIS A 230 2.69 -8.79 11.93
CA HIS A 230 2.34 -10.10 12.48
C HIS A 230 2.64 -11.23 11.49
N SER A 231 2.16 -11.14 10.25
CA SER A 231 2.28 -12.20 9.26
C SER A 231 3.74 -12.42 8.82
N ASP A 232 4.50 -11.34 8.68
CA ASP A 232 5.91 -11.40 8.26
C ASP A 232 6.88 -11.47 9.45
N ALA A 233 6.41 -11.45 10.71
CA ALA A 233 7.25 -11.29 11.89
C ALA A 233 8.45 -12.26 11.92
N ALA A 234 8.21 -13.55 11.65
CA ALA A 234 9.25 -14.57 11.64
C ALA A 234 10.24 -14.36 10.48
N SER A 235 9.73 -14.01 9.30
CA SER A 235 10.57 -13.74 8.13
C SER A 235 11.40 -12.48 8.31
N ALA A 236 10.82 -11.42 8.86
CA ALA A 236 11.52 -10.18 9.24
C ALA A 236 12.66 -10.45 10.21
N ARG A 237 12.41 -11.20 11.29
CA ARG A 237 13.44 -11.54 12.28
C ARG A 237 14.61 -12.30 11.67
N ALA A 238 14.33 -13.27 10.78
CA ALA A 238 15.37 -14.02 10.08
C ALA A 238 16.17 -13.14 9.12
N GLY A 239 15.50 -12.31 8.32
CA GLY A 239 16.14 -11.49 7.29
C GLY A 239 16.92 -10.30 7.85
N LEU A 240 16.38 -9.60 8.85
CA LEU A 240 16.99 -8.38 9.38
C LEU A 240 17.97 -8.64 10.52
N GLY A 241 17.77 -9.74 11.26
CA GLY A 241 18.51 -10.00 12.49
C GLY A 241 18.10 -9.04 13.61
N PRO A 242 18.57 -9.28 14.85
CA PRO A 242 18.07 -8.58 16.03
C PRO A 242 18.26 -7.07 15.97
N ALA A 243 19.42 -6.58 15.51
CA ALA A 243 19.74 -5.16 15.49
C ALA A 243 18.87 -4.36 14.50
N ARG A 244 18.64 -4.88 13.29
CA ARG A 244 17.82 -4.16 12.29
C ARG A 244 16.33 -4.40 12.45
N MET A 245 15.92 -5.46 13.14
CA MET A 245 14.53 -5.61 13.56
C MET A 245 14.08 -4.49 14.47
N GLU A 246 15.01 -3.85 15.20
CA GLU A 246 14.66 -2.65 15.96
C GLU A 246 14.07 -1.59 15.04
N HIS A 247 14.50 -1.47 13.78
CA HIS A 247 14.05 -0.48 12.79
C HIS A 247 12.86 -0.91 11.91
N ALA A 248 12.26 -2.07 12.18
CA ALA A 248 11.13 -2.57 11.40
C ALA A 248 9.81 -2.35 12.14
N TYR A 249 8.78 -1.89 11.43
CA TYR A 249 7.43 -1.67 11.98
C TYR A 249 7.38 -0.73 13.20
N GLN A 250 8.30 0.25 13.27
CA GLN A 250 8.35 1.24 14.35
C GLN A 250 7.31 2.36 14.16
N TRP A 251 6.02 2.02 14.17
CA TRP A 251 4.96 2.99 13.86
C TRP A 251 4.79 4.07 14.93
N ASP A 252 5.09 3.77 16.18
CA ASP A 252 5.13 4.75 17.28
C ASP A 252 6.16 5.85 17.00
N GLN A 253 7.39 5.47 16.68
CA GLN A 253 8.47 6.40 16.35
C GLN A 253 8.20 7.15 15.04
N LEU A 254 7.55 6.50 14.08
CA LEU A 254 7.13 7.13 12.84
C LEU A 254 6.16 8.29 13.09
N LEU A 255 5.18 8.07 13.98
CA LEU A 255 4.22 9.09 14.41
C LEU A 255 4.90 10.18 15.25
N ASP A 256 5.77 9.82 16.19
CA ASP A 256 6.53 10.74 17.02
C ASP A 256 7.44 11.66 16.20
N ALA A 257 7.98 11.16 15.07
CA ALA A 257 8.75 11.95 14.12
C ALA A 257 7.89 12.98 13.36
N GLY A 258 6.56 12.90 13.45
CA GLY A 258 5.62 13.79 12.76
C GLY A 258 5.27 13.36 11.33
N VAL A 259 5.54 12.10 10.96
CA VAL A 259 5.15 11.57 9.65
C VAL A 259 3.64 11.40 9.61
N ARG A 260 3.01 11.82 8.50
CA ARG A 260 1.59 11.55 8.27
C ARG A 260 1.43 10.08 7.90
N VAL A 261 0.62 9.36 8.66
CA VAL A 261 0.37 7.93 8.46
C VAL A 261 -1.06 7.71 7.98
N ILE A 262 -1.22 6.81 7.01
CA ILE A 262 -2.49 6.19 6.65
C ILE A 262 -2.32 4.66 6.70
N THR A 263 -3.42 3.92 6.79
CA THR A 263 -3.39 2.46 6.87
C THR A 263 -4.06 1.80 5.67
N GLY A 264 -3.59 0.61 5.31
CA GLY A 264 -4.27 -0.27 4.35
C GLY A 264 -4.10 -1.73 4.71
N SER A 265 -4.90 -2.61 4.12
CA SER A 265 -4.71 -4.07 4.28
C SER A 265 -3.78 -4.66 3.23
N ASP A 266 -3.62 -4.02 2.07
CA ASP A 266 -2.99 -4.65 0.90
C ASP A 266 -3.67 -5.98 0.52
N TYR A 267 -5.00 -6.04 0.66
CA TYR A 267 -5.80 -7.20 0.30
C TYR A 267 -5.54 -7.60 -1.17
N PRO A 268 -5.34 -8.90 -1.48
CA PRO A 268 -5.63 -10.06 -0.64
C PRO A 268 -4.45 -10.60 0.19
N ILE A 269 -3.36 -9.84 0.38
CA ILE A 269 -2.23 -10.29 1.19
C ILE A 269 -2.64 -10.43 2.66
N GLU A 270 -3.31 -9.42 3.21
CA GLU A 270 -3.93 -9.49 4.54
C GLU A 270 -5.46 -9.53 4.47
N ALA A 271 -6.07 -9.77 5.63
CA ALA A 271 -7.51 -9.72 5.81
C ALA A 271 -8.08 -8.35 5.39
N LEU A 272 -9.24 -8.38 4.74
CA LEU A 272 -9.95 -7.18 4.31
C LEU A 272 -10.59 -6.42 5.49
N SER A 273 -10.87 -7.10 6.60
CA SER A 273 -11.60 -6.55 7.74
C SER A 273 -10.83 -5.42 8.43
N PRO A 274 -11.40 -4.21 8.56
CA PRO A 274 -10.79 -3.13 9.32
C PRO A 274 -10.58 -3.48 10.79
N LEU A 275 -11.45 -4.29 11.39
CA LEU A 275 -11.29 -4.72 12.79
C LEU A 275 -10.04 -5.58 12.98
N ASP A 276 -9.74 -6.49 12.02
CA ASP A 276 -8.51 -7.28 12.08
C ASP A 276 -7.27 -6.38 12.00
N GLY A 277 -7.32 -5.33 11.18
CA GLY A 277 -6.24 -4.33 11.12
C GLY A 277 -6.14 -3.51 12.40
N LEU A 278 -7.28 -3.14 13.01
CA LEU A 278 -7.34 -2.32 14.22
C LEU A 278 -6.68 -3.00 15.42
N GLN A 279 -7.00 -4.27 15.70
CA GLN A 279 -6.34 -4.98 16.81
C GLN A 279 -4.84 -5.10 16.56
N LYS A 280 -4.40 -5.48 15.35
CA LYS A 280 -2.97 -5.59 15.05
C LYS A 280 -2.23 -4.26 15.21
N LEU A 281 -2.90 -3.15 14.88
CA LEU A 281 -2.35 -1.82 15.09
C LEU A 281 -2.30 -1.48 16.58
N ALA A 282 -3.37 -1.79 17.31
CA ALA A 282 -3.46 -1.53 18.74
C ALA A 282 -2.50 -2.41 19.57
N ASP A 283 -2.06 -3.55 19.05
CA ASP A 283 -0.99 -4.35 19.70
C ASP A 283 0.36 -3.62 19.73
N GLN A 284 0.51 -2.55 18.93
CA GLN A 284 1.73 -1.74 18.83
C GLN A 284 1.55 -0.29 19.27
N LEU A 285 0.35 0.26 19.10
CA LEU A 285 -0.02 1.62 19.46
C LEU A 285 -1.12 1.61 20.52
N ASP A 286 -1.30 2.68 21.28
CA ASP A 286 -2.49 2.79 22.12
C ASP A 286 -3.77 2.81 21.26
N LEU A 287 -4.88 2.31 21.82
CA LEU A 287 -6.14 2.13 21.10
C LEU A 287 -6.70 3.44 20.52
N ASP A 288 -6.55 4.56 21.23
CA ASP A 288 -7.04 5.86 20.75
C ASP A 288 -6.29 6.30 19.50
N THR A 289 -4.96 6.16 19.50
CA THR A 289 -4.12 6.41 18.33
C THR A 289 -4.47 5.46 17.17
N ALA A 290 -4.66 4.16 17.45
CA ALA A 290 -5.02 3.18 16.43
C ALA A 290 -6.39 3.47 15.79
N LEU A 291 -7.40 3.81 16.61
CA LEU A 291 -8.71 4.24 16.15
C LEU A 291 -8.63 5.50 15.29
N ALA A 292 -7.87 6.51 15.71
CA ALA A 292 -7.72 7.75 14.95
C ALA A 292 -7.10 7.53 13.55
N LEU A 293 -6.19 6.57 13.41
CA LEU A 293 -5.57 6.22 12.12
C LEU A 293 -6.49 5.41 11.20
N MET A 294 -7.40 4.61 11.78
CA MET A 294 -8.24 3.66 11.04
C MET A 294 -9.69 4.10 10.87
N THR A 295 -10.06 5.25 11.43
CA THR A 295 -11.39 5.85 11.26
C THR A 295 -11.33 7.04 10.31
N ASP A 296 -12.31 7.13 9.41
CA ASP A 296 -12.50 8.35 8.62
C ASP A 296 -13.19 9.38 9.51
N ALA A 297 -12.43 10.39 9.96
CA ALA A 297 -12.96 11.46 10.80
C ALA A 297 -14.14 12.21 10.17
N ALA A 298 -14.26 12.24 8.83
CA ALA A 298 -15.41 12.84 8.15
C ALA A 298 -16.66 11.95 8.20
N CYS A 299 -16.49 10.66 8.45
CA CYS A 299 -17.59 9.73 8.70
C CYS A 299 -18.03 9.71 10.16
N GLY A 300 -17.27 10.36 11.05
CA GLY A 300 -17.62 10.50 12.45
C GLY A 300 -16.75 9.71 13.42
N THR A 301 -17.27 9.46 14.63
CA THR A 301 -16.63 8.62 15.65
C THR A 301 -17.25 7.22 15.66
N THR A 302 -16.41 6.19 15.67
CA THR A 302 -16.82 4.78 15.77
C THR A 302 -16.76 4.32 17.22
N VAL A 303 -17.87 3.77 17.73
CA VAL A 303 -17.94 3.12 19.05
C VAL A 303 -18.04 1.60 18.85
N LEU A 304 -17.18 0.85 19.56
CA LEU A 304 -17.15 -0.62 19.53
C LEU A 304 -17.83 -1.19 20.78
N SER A 305 -18.51 -2.33 20.64
CA SER A 305 -19.20 -3.01 21.74
C SER A 305 -18.28 -3.59 22.82
N ALA A 306 -17.00 -3.79 22.47
CA ALA A 306 -15.97 -4.28 23.36
C ALA A 306 -14.59 -3.77 22.91
N ASP A 307 -13.62 -3.84 23.83
CA ASP A 307 -12.22 -3.54 23.53
C ASP A 307 -11.64 -4.61 22.58
N PRO A 308 -11.05 -4.23 21.43
CA PRO A 308 -10.45 -5.17 20.48
C PRO A 308 -9.26 -5.96 21.02
N HIS A 309 -8.70 -5.60 22.18
CA HIS A 309 -7.69 -6.40 22.87
C HIS A 309 -8.26 -7.55 23.68
N ASP A 310 -9.46 -7.36 24.24
CA ASP A 310 -10.01 -8.25 25.27
C ASP A 310 -11.13 -9.15 24.75
N ALA A 311 -11.60 -8.94 23.51
CA ALA A 311 -12.69 -9.70 22.91
C ALA A 311 -12.30 -10.37 21.58
N PRO A 312 -12.81 -11.59 21.30
CA PRO A 312 -12.70 -12.18 19.98
C PRO A 312 -13.39 -11.30 18.92
N PHE A 313 -12.73 -11.05 17.79
CA PHE A 313 -13.23 -10.12 16.77
C PHE A 313 -14.64 -10.36 16.25
N HIS A 314 -15.02 -11.63 16.12
CA HIS A 314 -16.33 -12.00 15.63
C HIS A 314 -17.46 -11.72 16.64
N GLU A 315 -17.09 -11.30 17.86
CA GLU A 315 -17.97 -10.85 18.93
C GLU A 315 -17.96 -9.32 19.09
N ILE A 316 -17.09 -8.60 18.36
CA ILE A 316 -17.02 -7.14 18.38
C ILE A 316 -17.95 -6.59 17.30
N GLU A 317 -18.83 -5.69 17.72
CA GLU A 317 -19.80 -5.02 16.86
C GLU A 317 -19.52 -3.51 16.85
N VAL A 318 -19.83 -2.86 15.73
CA VAL A 318 -19.90 -1.40 15.66
C VAL A 318 -21.27 -1.00 16.21
N GLU A 319 -21.30 -0.38 17.39
CA GLU A 319 -22.56 0.02 18.05
C GLU A 319 -23.10 1.32 17.48
N GLU A 320 -22.21 2.29 17.25
CA GLU A 320 -22.58 3.62 16.80
C GLU A 320 -21.52 4.21 15.87
N THR A 321 -21.98 4.93 14.85
CA THR A 321 -21.17 5.85 14.06
C THR A 321 -21.76 7.23 14.24
N LEU A 322 -21.13 8.05 15.09
CA LEU A 322 -21.59 9.40 15.41
C LEU A 322 -21.12 10.37 14.33
N PRO A 323 -22.01 11.05 13.58
CA PRO A 323 -21.59 12.03 12.58
C PRO A 323 -20.65 13.10 13.15
N ALA A 324 -19.71 13.56 12.33
CA ALA A 324 -18.80 14.66 12.67
C ALA A 324 -19.52 16.01 12.84
#